data_AF-A5L528-F1
#
_entry.id   AF-A5L528-F1
#
_cell.length_a   1.000
_cell.length_b   1.000
_cell.length_c   1.000
_cell.angle_alpha   90.00
_cell.angle_beta   90.00
_cell.angle_gamma   90.00
#
_symmetry.space_group_name_H-M   'P 1'
#
loop_
_entity.id
_entity.type
_entity.pdbx_description
1 polymer ?
#
loop_
_entity_poly.entity_id
_entity_poly.type
_entity_poly.pdbx_seq_one_letter_code
_entity_poly.pdbx_strand_id
1 'polypeptide(L)'
;MFRKHRRVFSYLQHFIVWLSLRDSNVDLLEELENACAFPKIERRERPMRTTKNLEKRTQNRNQWLSILKSSQAESLKKVRGTVIGARLYSWLYRYDRKWLNIHKPKRASNYQNHRVDWQARDRQIAKELLSIKNLAEGRIYDPRHSKSWFASKIAKKSLIEKKLYKLPLCSLFFDRYSESVEEYQTRRLSRVMVQLIECKDVLRPVCEIERLAGLSRARSRKPAREILRLDIPAWQRAAALS
;
A
#
# COMPACT_ATOMS: atom_id res chain seq x y z
N MET A 1 21.27 -29.50 8.52
CA MET A 1 20.29 -28.74 9.31
C MET A 1 20.81 -28.15 10.63
N PHE A 2 21.77 -28.77 11.33
CA PHE A 2 22.11 -28.39 12.72
C PHE A 2 23.37 -27.52 12.89
N ARG A 3 23.96 -27.01 11.81
CA ARG A 3 25.02 -26.00 11.91
C ARG A 3 24.43 -24.62 12.16
N LYS A 4 25.23 -23.74 12.76
CA LYS A 4 24.88 -22.33 12.96
C LYS A 4 24.50 -21.67 11.63
N HIS A 5 23.21 -21.42 11.44
CA HIS A 5 22.68 -20.83 10.21
C HIS A 5 23.05 -19.36 10.09
N ARG A 6 23.44 -18.93 8.89
CA ARG A 6 23.65 -17.50 8.57
C ARG A 6 22.34 -16.75 8.30
N ARG A 7 21.21 -17.46 8.15
CA ARG A 7 19.86 -16.94 7.96
C ARG A 7 18.95 -17.42 9.08
N VAL A 8 17.89 -16.67 9.37
CA VAL A 8 16.89 -17.05 10.37
C VAL A 8 16.14 -18.27 9.85
N PHE A 9 16.41 -19.43 10.44
CA PHE A 9 15.59 -20.63 10.24
C PHE A 9 14.40 -20.56 11.18
N SER A 10 13.22 -20.95 10.69
CA SER A 10 12.04 -21.04 11.54
C SER A 10 12.21 -22.19 12.53
N TYR A 11 11.79 -22.00 13.78
CA TYR A 11 11.78 -23.08 14.78
C TYR A 11 10.97 -24.30 14.29
N LEU A 12 9.96 -24.08 13.45
CA LEU A 12 9.16 -25.13 12.81
C LEU A 12 9.97 -26.05 11.91
N GLN A 13 10.98 -25.52 11.21
CA GLN A 13 11.84 -26.32 10.34
C GLN A 13 12.77 -27.23 11.15
N HIS A 14 13.13 -26.81 12.37
CA HIS A 14 13.87 -27.67 13.30
C HIS A 14 12.96 -28.76 13.88
N PHE A 15 11.70 -28.43 14.17
CA PHE A 15 10.70 -29.37 14.67
C PHE A 15 10.37 -30.48 13.66
N ILE A 16 10.21 -30.15 12.37
CA ILE A 16 9.95 -31.15 11.32
C ILE A 16 11.09 -32.19 11.24
N VAL A 17 12.33 -31.77 11.43
CA VAL A 17 13.47 -32.71 11.41
C VAL A 17 13.46 -33.59 12.65
N TRP A 18 13.08 -33.05 13.80
CA TRP A 18 12.91 -33.84 15.03
C TRP A 18 11.82 -34.90 14.87
N LEU A 19 10.68 -34.53 14.28
CA LEU A 19 9.62 -35.49 13.94
C LEU A 19 10.10 -36.59 13.00
N SER A 20 10.92 -36.25 11.99
CA SER A 20 11.44 -37.25 11.05
C SER A 20 12.47 -38.22 11.66
N LEU A 21 13.04 -37.88 12.82
CA LEU A 21 14.06 -38.68 13.50
C LEU A 21 13.50 -39.47 14.69
N ARG A 22 12.22 -39.26 15.05
CA ARG A 22 11.56 -39.99 16.14
C ARG A 22 10.43 -40.83 15.56
N ASP A 23 10.37 -42.09 15.96
CA ASP A 23 9.33 -43.03 15.50
C ASP A 23 7.95 -42.82 16.15
N SER A 24 7.74 -41.72 16.90
CA SER A 24 6.53 -41.47 17.70
C SER A 24 5.93 -40.08 17.42
N ASN A 25 4.62 -39.94 17.65
CA ASN A 25 3.92 -38.66 17.66
C ASN A 25 4.46 -37.80 18.81
N VAL A 26 5.11 -36.69 18.46
CA VAL A 26 5.64 -35.72 19.43
C VAL A 26 4.62 -34.60 19.61
N ASP A 27 4.18 -34.36 20.84
CA ASP A 27 3.40 -33.16 21.16
C ASP A 27 4.32 -31.95 21.21
N LEU A 28 4.00 -30.94 20.39
CA LEU A 28 4.76 -29.72 20.25
C LEU A 28 4.70 -28.85 21.50
N LEU A 29 3.57 -28.89 22.23
CA LEU A 29 3.41 -28.10 23.46
C LEU A 29 4.29 -28.64 24.57
N GLU A 30 4.29 -29.96 24.77
CA GLU A 30 5.11 -30.65 25.77
C GLU A 30 6.62 -30.41 25.52
N GLU A 31 7.07 -30.50 24.27
CA GLU A 31 8.47 -30.22 23.94
C GLU A 31 8.85 -28.75 24.14
N LEU A 32 7.92 -27.81 23.90
CA LEU A 32 8.16 -26.38 24.18
C LEU A 32 8.22 -26.10 25.68
N GLU A 33 7.38 -26.76 26.49
CA GLU A 33 7.42 -26.66 27.95
C GLU A 33 8.74 -27.23 28.49
N ASN A 34 9.14 -28.41 28.02
CA ASN A 34 10.43 -29.01 28.33
C ASN A 34 11.60 -28.11 27.93
N ALA A 35 11.55 -27.52 26.72
CA ALA A 35 12.55 -26.57 26.24
C ALA A 35 12.63 -25.31 27.12
N CYS A 36 11.49 -24.80 27.59
CA CYS A 36 11.40 -23.66 28.49
C CYS A 36 11.93 -23.97 29.90
N ALA A 37 11.80 -25.22 30.34
CA ALA A 37 12.28 -25.69 31.64
C ALA A 37 13.81 -25.85 31.70
N PHE A 38 14.51 -25.89 30.56
CA PHE A 38 15.98 -25.95 30.58
C PHE A 38 16.57 -24.70 31.26
N PRO A 39 17.56 -24.88 32.14
CA PRO A 39 18.22 -23.76 32.78
C PRO A 39 18.82 -22.87 31.68
N LYS A 40 18.55 -21.57 31.75
CA LYS A 40 19.21 -20.59 30.90
C LYS A 40 20.70 -20.72 31.14
N ILE A 41 21.41 -21.33 30.20
CA ILE A 41 22.86 -21.38 30.21
C ILE A 41 23.31 -19.92 30.16
N GLU A 42 23.78 -19.40 31.28
CA GLU A 42 24.51 -18.14 31.28
C GLU A 42 25.65 -18.31 30.29
N ARG A 43 25.58 -17.57 29.19
CA ARG A 43 26.68 -17.53 28.24
C ARG A 43 27.86 -16.99 29.03
N ARG A 44 28.81 -17.86 29.40
CA ARG A 44 30.10 -17.43 29.95
C ARG A 44 30.64 -16.35 29.03
N GLU A 45 30.58 -15.10 29.47
CA GLU A 45 31.18 -14.01 28.74
C GLU A 45 32.67 -14.30 28.72
N ARG A 46 33.23 -14.60 27.55
CA ARG A 46 34.67 -14.74 27.42
C ARG A 46 35.28 -13.43 27.92
N PRO A 47 36.25 -13.47 28.85
CA PRO A 47 36.86 -12.26 29.37
C PRO A 47 37.40 -11.44 28.19
N MET A 48 37.03 -10.17 28.14
CA MET A 48 37.49 -9.28 27.07
C MET A 48 39.02 -9.19 27.16
N ARG A 49 39.71 -9.47 26.05
CA ARG A 49 41.16 -9.31 25.98
C ARG A 49 41.48 -7.83 26.07
N THR A 50 42.20 -7.44 27.11
CA THR A 50 42.77 -6.09 27.24
C THR A 50 44.25 -6.18 26.89
N THR A 51 44.78 -5.25 26.10
CA THR A 51 46.23 -5.21 25.86
C THR A 51 46.99 -4.85 27.14
N LYS A 52 48.14 -5.50 27.39
CA LYS A 52 49.10 -5.09 28.43
C LYS A 52 49.92 -3.87 28.01
N ASN A 53 50.07 -3.63 26.70
CA ASN A 53 50.80 -2.48 26.16
C ASN A 53 49.91 -1.23 26.22
N LEU A 54 50.14 -0.42 27.25
CA LEU A 54 49.43 0.83 27.54
C LEU A 54 49.72 1.93 26.52
N GLU A 55 50.96 2.06 26.07
CA GLU A 55 51.36 3.08 25.09
C GLU A 55 50.61 2.93 23.76
N LYS A 56 50.62 1.71 23.21
CA LYS A 56 49.89 1.37 21.97
C LYS A 56 48.39 1.57 22.13
N ARG A 57 47.84 1.33 23.32
CA ARG A 57 46.43 1.61 23.64
C ARG A 57 46.16 3.10 23.57
N THR A 58 46.95 3.91 24.27
CA THR A 58 46.82 5.37 24.29
C THR A 58 46.99 5.97 22.89
N GLN A 59 47.98 5.49 22.13
CA GLN A 59 48.20 5.91 20.75
C GLN A 59 46.98 5.64 19.87
N ASN A 60 46.43 4.42 19.89
CA ASN A 60 45.26 4.07 19.09
C ASN A 60 43.99 4.81 19.54
N ARG A 61 43.83 5.09 20.85
CA ARG A 61 42.75 5.94 21.37
C ARG A 61 42.86 7.37 20.83
N ASN A 62 44.05 7.96 20.85
CA ASN A 62 44.28 9.31 20.36
C ASN A 62 44.05 9.41 18.85
N GLN A 63 44.54 8.44 18.08
CA GLN A 63 44.28 8.36 16.63
C GLN A 63 42.79 8.14 16.32
N TRP A 64 42.07 7.39 17.15
CA TRP A 64 40.62 7.24 16.99
C TRP A 64 39.88 8.55 17.27
N LEU A 65 40.25 9.25 18.35
CA LEU A 65 39.66 10.55 18.69
C LEU A 65 39.98 11.62 17.63
N SER A 66 41.16 11.61 17.02
CA SER A 66 41.49 12.56 15.94
C SER A 66 40.63 12.34 14.70
N ILE A 67 40.35 11.08 14.32
CA ILE A 67 39.43 10.74 13.22
C ILE A 67 37.98 11.14 13.55
N LEU A 68 37.61 11.16 14.84
CA LEU A 68 36.29 11.63 15.25
C LEU A 68 36.17 13.16 15.26
N LYS A 69 37.28 13.87 15.49
CA LYS A 69 37.35 15.33 15.45
C LYS A 69 37.43 15.87 14.02
N SER A 70 38.02 15.12 13.08
CA SER A 70 37.91 15.45 11.67
C SER A 70 36.48 15.17 11.17
N SER A 71 36.01 15.97 10.21
CA SER A 71 34.65 15.95 9.63
C SER A 71 34.20 14.60 9.01
N GLN A 72 34.96 13.52 9.15
CA GLN A 72 34.67 12.16 8.69
C GLN A 72 33.79 11.34 9.65
N ALA A 73 33.37 11.90 10.79
CA ALA A 73 32.72 11.20 11.89
C ALA A 73 31.17 11.12 11.84
N GLU A 74 30.52 11.47 10.71
CA GLU A 74 29.04 11.43 10.61
C GLU A 74 28.44 10.03 10.84
N SER A 75 29.20 8.96 10.55
CA SER A 75 28.77 7.61 10.87
C SER A 75 29.94 6.64 11.04
N LEU A 76 29.74 5.60 11.85
CA LEU A 76 30.69 4.49 11.99
C LEU A 76 30.97 3.77 10.65
N LYS A 77 30.07 3.89 9.65
CA LYS A 77 30.29 3.35 8.31
C LYS A 77 31.33 4.18 7.54
N LYS A 78 31.25 5.51 7.60
CA LYS A 78 32.23 6.41 6.97
C LYS A 78 33.61 6.26 7.61
N VAL A 79 33.68 6.21 8.94
CA VAL A 79 34.95 5.99 9.68
C VAL A 79 35.61 4.67 9.28
N ARG A 80 34.86 3.57 9.20
CA ARG A 80 35.38 2.26 8.74
C ARG A 80 35.60 2.16 7.23
N GLY A 81 35.17 3.15 6.45
CA GLY A 81 35.44 3.22 5.01
C GLY A 81 36.87 3.63 4.69
N THR A 82 37.57 4.29 5.62
CA THR A 82 38.98 4.61 5.47
C THR A 82 39.85 3.45 5.94
N VAL A 83 41.00 3.25 5.28
CA VAL A 83 41.98 2.19 5.64
C VAL A 83 42.42 2.33 7.09
N ILE A 84 42.72 3.57 7.52
CA ILE A 84 43.20 3.88 8.87
C ILE A 84 42.09 3.63 9.91
N GLY A 85 40.86 4.10 9.64
CA GLY A 85 39.73 3.92 10.55
C GLY A 85 39.31 2.45 10.69
N ALA A 86 39.35 1.66 9.62
CA ALA A 86 39.10 0.22 9.67
C ALA A 86 40.15 -0.53 10.52
N ARG A 87 41.43 -0.19 10.36
CA ARG A 87 42.55 -0.75 11.13
C ARG A 87 42.41 -0.44 12.63
N LEU A 88 42.17 0.83 12.97
CA LEU A 88 42.00 1.28 14.36
C LEU A 88 40.77 0.67 15.01
N TYR A 89 39.63 0.66 14.31
CA TYR A 89 38.42 0.01 14.79
C TYR A 89 38.66 -1.47 15.11
N SER A 90 39.32 -2.20 14.21
CA SER A 90 39.59 -3.62 14.38
C SER A 90 40.49 -3.90 15.59
N TRP A 91 41.51 -3.05 15.81
CA TRP A 91 42.40 -3.17 16.96
C TRP A 91 41.68 -2.86 18.27
N LEU A 92 40.98 -1.73 18.35
CA LEU A 92 40.23 -1.31 19.54
C LEU A 92 39.09 -2.28 19.86
N TYR A 93 38.43 -2.86 18.85
CA TYR A 93 37.39 -3.87 19.06
C TYR A 93 37.94 -5.16 19.70
N ARG A 94 39.18 -5.53 19.38
CA ARG A 94 39.84 -6.74 19.91
C ARG A 94 40.45 -6.52 21.28
N TYR A 95 41.01 -5.35 21.55
CA TYR A 95 41.88 -5.09 22.70
C TYR A 95 41.39 -4.00 23.66
N ASP A 96 40.34 -3.25 23.33
CA ASP A 96 39.82 -2.13 24.13
C ASP A 96 38.32 -1.85 23.85
N ARG A 97 37.53 -2.91 23.82
CA ARG A 97 36.14 -2.89 23.32
C ARG A 97 35.21 -2.01 24.17
N LYS A 98 35.40 -2.00 25.49
CA LYS A 98 34.59 -1.18 26.42
C LYS A 98 34.77 0.30 26.09
N TRP A 99 36.01 0.76 25.94
CA TRP A 99 36.31 2.13 25.56
C TRP A 99 35.76 2.47 24.17
N LEU A 100 35.97 1.60 23.17
CA LEU A 100 35.45 1.82 21.82
C LEU A 100 33.92 1.96 21.78
N ASN A 101 33.20 1.21 22.61
CA ASN A 101 31.74 1.28 22.66
C ASN A 101 31.22 2.62 23.18
N ILE A 102 31.96 3.27 24.07
CA ILE A 102 31.66 4.60 24.61
C ILE A 102 32.01 5.68 23.58
N HIS A 103 33.13 5.51 22.87
CA HIS A 103 33.67 6.52 21.94
C HIS A 103 33.39 6.24 20.47
N LYS A 104 32.36 5.47 20.11
CA LYS A 104 31.96 5.29 18.69
C LYS A 104 30.84 6.28 18.32
N PRO A 105 30.75 6.71 17.05
CA PRO A 105 29.61 7.50 16.58
C PRO A 105 28.30 6.78 16.87
N LYS A 106 27.28 7.54 17.29
CA LYS A 106 25.93 7.00 17.46
C LYS A 106 25.47 6.36 16.15
N ARG A 107 24.73 5.26 16.23
CA ARG A 107 24.12 4.65 15.04
C ARG A 107 23.09 5.64 14.49
N ALA A 108 23.33 6.16 13.30
CA ALA A 108 22.26 6.74 12.50
C ALA A 108 21.24 5.63 12.21
N SER A 109 20.01 5.80 12.68
CA SER A 109 18.91 4.92 12.31
C SER A 109 18.51 5.28 10.89
N ASN A 110 18.79 4.40 9.93
CA ASN A 110 18.29 4.52 8.56
C ASN A 110 16.81 4.09 8.44
N TYR A 111 16.11 3.94 9.57
CA TYR A 111 14.73 3.50 9.57
C TYR A 111 13.83 4.62 9.06
N GLN A 112 13.35 4.47 7.84
CA GLN A 112 12.26 5.27 7.30
C GLN A 112 10.95 4.50 7.50
N ASN A 113 9.99 5.13 8.19
CA ASN A 113 8.68 4.55 8.40
C ASN A 113 7.86 4.68 7.12
N HIS A 114 7.75 3.59 6.36
CA HIS A 114 6.97 3.53 5.12
C HIS A 114 5.49 3.20 5.38
N ARG A 115 5.03 3.22 6.63
CA ARG A 115 3.61 2.94 6.95
C ARG A 115 2.74 4.05 6.37
N VAL A 116 1.79 3.63 5.55
CA VAL A 116 0.76 4.50 5.00
C VAL A 116 -0.28 4.78 6.08
N ASP A 117 -0.49 6.07 6.38
CA ASP A 117 -1.70 6.51 7.07
C ASP A 117 -2.89 6.41 6.12
N TRP A 118 -3.68 5.34 6.30
CA TRP A 118 -4.84 5.07 5.48
C TRP A 118 -5.97 6.07 5.70
N GLN A 119 -6.13 6.61 6.91
CA GLN A 119 -7.20 7.55 7.22
C GLN A 119 -6.95 8.91 6.56
N ALA A 120 -5.71 9.42 6.65
CA ALA A 120 -5.33 10.64 5.97
C ALA A 120 -5.45 10.50 4.45
N ARG A 121 -5.02 9.34 3.92
CA ARG A 121 -5.13 9.04 2.48
C ARG A 121 -6.57 8.96 2.01
N ASP A 122 -7.45 8.31 2.76
CA ASP A 122 -8.87 8.19 2.45
C ASP A 122 -9.54 9.57 2.39
N ARG A 123 -9.30 10.43 3.38
CA ARG A 123 -9.79 11.83 3.36
C ARG A 123 -9.29 12.61 2.15
N GLN A 124 -8.01 12.46 1.78
CA GLN A 124 -7.43 13.16 0.64
C GLN A 124 -8.09 12.71 -0.68
N ILE A 125 -8.22 11.40 -0.88
CA ILE A 125 -8.80 10.85 -2.11
C ILE A 125 -10.29 11.19 -2.19
N ALA A 126 -11.03 11.11 -1.08
CA ALA A 126 -12.44 11.48 -1.05
C ALA A 126 -12.66 12.95 -1.47
N LYS A 127 -11.78 13.87 -1.06
CA LYS A 127 -11.82 15.28 -1.51
C LYS A 127 -11.58 15.42 -3.01
N GLU A 128 -10.57 14.72 -3.54
CA GLU A 128 -10.29 14.71 -4.99
C GLU A 128 -11.48 14.16 -5.79
N LEU A 129 -12.09 13.07 -5.31
CA LEU A 129 -13.27 12.46 -5.92
C LEU A 129 -14.47 13.43 -5.93
N LEU A 130 -14.71 14.13 -4.82
CA LEU A 130 -15.77 15.12 -4.72
C LEU A 130 -15.55 16.31 -5.66
N SER A 131 -14.30 16.78 -5.77
CA SER A 131 -13.93 17.82 -6.73
C SER A 131 -14.22 17.40 -8.17
N ILE A 132 -13.85 16.16 -8.55
CA ILE A 132 -14.16 15.63 -9.89
C ILE A 132 -15.66 15.49 -10.10
N LYS A 133 -16.43 15.03 -9.10
CA LYS A 133 -17.89 14.96 -9.18
C LYS A 133 -18.48 16.34 -9.45
N ASN A 134 -18.03 17.37 -8.73
CA ASN A 134 -18.55 18.73 -8.87
C ASN A 134 -18.17 19.32 -10.23
N LEU A 135 -16.95 19.06 -10.73
CA LEU A 135 -16.54 19.50 -12.06
C LEU A 135 -17.33 18.81 -13.20
N ALA A 136 -17.76 17.58 -12.97
CA ALA A 136 -18.55 16.80 -13.92
C ALA A 136 -20.06 17.06 -13.79
N GLU A 137 -20.49 17.84 -12.80
CA GLU A 137 -21.87 18.23 -12.62
C GLU A 137 -22.36 19.04 -13.82
N GLY A 138 -23.54 18.73 -14.35
CA GLY A 138 -24.07 19.34 -15.57
C GLY A 138 -23.45 18.83 -16.88
N ARG A 139 -22.40 18.00 -16.86
CA ARG A 139 -21.82 17.41 -18.08
C ARG A 139 -22.59 16.18 -18.54
N ILE A 140 -23.81 16.40 -19.02
CA ILE A 140 -24.71 15.31 -19.43
C ILE A 140 -24.14 14.53 -20.63
N TYR A 141 -23.22 15.12 -21.40
CA TYR A 141 -22.58 14.47 -22.55
C TYR A 141 -21.47 13.47 -22.19
N ASP A 142 -20.95 13.53 -20.96
CA ASP A 142 -19.82 12.73 -20.54
C ASP A 142 -20.14 11.21 -20.56
N PRO A 143 -19.10 10.37 -20.73
CA PRO A 143 -19.25 8.92 -20.57
C PRO A 143 -19.76 8.57 -19.17
N ARG A 144 -20.13 7.30 -18.96
CA ARG A 144 -20.66 6.85 -17.66
C ARG A 144 -19.72 7.19 -16.51
N HIS A 145 -20.23 7.86 -15.49
CA HIS A 145 -19.49 8.21 -14.27
C HIS A 145 -19.40 7.02 -13.31
N SER A 146 -18.75 5.95 -13.77
CA SER A 146 -18.57 4.70 -12.99
C SER A 146 -17.40 4.78 -12.01
N LYS A 147 -17.32 3.81 -11.08
CA LYS A 147 -16.17 3.63 -10.17
C LYS A 147 -14.82 3.69 -10.93
N SER A 148 -14.72 2.99 -12.06
CA SER A 148 -13.51 3.01 -12.90
C SER A 148 -13.26 4.36 -13.57
N TRP A 149 -14.30 5.10 -13.93
CA TRP A 149 -14.15 6.43 -14.53
C TRP A 149 -13.55 7.40 -13.52
N PHE A 150 -14.14 7.49 -12.32
CA PHE A 150 -13.61 8.31 -11.23
C PHE A 150 -12.17 7.90 -10.85
N ALA A 151 -11.92 6.59 -10.71
CA ALA A 151 -10.60 6.07 -10.36
C ALA A 151 -9.53 6.38 -11.43
N SER A 152 -9.94 6.46 -12.71
CA SER A 152 -9.05 6.90 -13.80
C SER A 152 -8.75 8.40 -13.75
N LYS A 153 -9.73 9.24 -13.38
CA LYS A 153 -9.56 10.70 -13.28
C LYS A 153 -8.59 11.11 -12.18
N ILE A 154 -8.52 10.36 -11.08
CA ILE A 154 -7.54 10.59 -9.99
C ILE A 154 -6.20 9.87 -10.21
N ALA A 155 -6.00 9.16 -11.33
CA ALA A 155 -4.82 8.34 -11.62
C ALA A 155 -4.44 7.30 -10.53
N LYS A 156 -5.42 6.85 -9.72
CA LYS A 156 -5.23 5.92 -8.59
C LYS A 156 -5.99 4.59 -8.77
N LYS A 157 -6.17 4.15 -10.02
CA LYS A 157 -6.96 2.96 -10.38
C LYS A 157 -6.55 1.71 -9.59
N SER A 158 -5.26 1.39 -9.57
CA SER A 158 -4.73 0.20 -8.87
C SER A 158 -4.97 0.24 -7.35
N LEU A 159 -4.91 1.44 -6.76
CA LEU A 159 -5.14 1.64 -5.33
C LEU A 159 -6.62 1.40 -4.99
N ILE A 160 -7.53 1.99 -5.77
CA ILE A 160 -8.97 1.79 -5.58
C ILE A 160 -9.32 0.31 -5.78
N GLU A 161 -8.90 -0.32 -6.88
CA GLU A 161 -9.24 -1.73 -7.15
C GLU A 161 -8.72 -2.69 -6.06
N LYS A 162 -7.49 -2.49 -5.58
CA LYS A 162 -6.85 -3.45 -4.66
C LYS A 162 -7.05 -3.14 -3.19
N LYS A 163 -7.35 -1.89 -2.83
CA LYS A 163 -7.31 -1.39 -1.44
C LYS A 163 -8.54 -0.56 -1.04
N LEU A 164 -9.63 -0.58 -1.80
CA LEU A 164 -10.87 0.14 -1.42
C LEU A 164 -11.38 -0.24 -0.03
N TYR A 165 -11.22 -1.49 0.41
CA TYR A 165 -11.60 -1.92 1.76
C TYR A 165 -10.86 -1.18 2.90
N LYS A 166 -9.76 -0.48 2.60
CA LYS A 166 -9.04 0.39 3.56
C LYS A 166 -9.45 1.85 3.48
N LEU A 167 -10.38 2.19 2.60
CA LEU A 167 -10.79 3.55 2.24
C LEU A 167 -12.32 3.69 2.39
N PRO A 168 -12.85 3.67 3.62
CA PRO A 168 -14.30 3.69 3.86
C PRO A 168 -15.00 4.93 3.29
N LEU A 169 -14.41 6.12 3.36
CA LEU A 169 -15.00 7.34 2.79
C LEU A 169 -15.07 7.25 1.27
N CYS A 170 -14.02 6.76 0.61
CA CYS A 170 -14.04 6.51 -0.82
C CYS A 170 -15.09 5.45 -1.20
N SER A 171 -15.28 4.40 -0.39
CA SER A 171 -16.31 3.39 -0.63
C SER A 171 -17.71 4.01 -0.63
N LEU A 172 -18.03 4.79 0.41
CA LEU A 172 -19.31 5.51 0.51
C LEU A 172 -19.52 6.47 -0.67
N PHE A 173 -18.47 7.19 -1.07
CA PHE A 173 -18.53 8.03 -2.27
C PHE A 173 -18.91 7.22 -3.51
N PHE A 174 -18.25 6.09 -3.74
CA PHE A 174 -18.52 5.28 -4.92
C PHE A 174 -19.91 4.67 -4.91
N ASP A 175 -20.43 4.27 -3.75
CA ASP A 175 -21.77 3.70 -3.65
C ASP A 175 -22.86 4.76 -3.85
N ARG A 176 -22.57 6.01 -3.47
CA ARG A 176 -23.51 7.14 -3.62
C ARG A 176 -23.49 7.78 -5.01
N TYR A 177 -22.33 7.93 -5.62
CA TYR A 177 -22.15 8.79 -6.80
C TYR A 177 -21.73 8.04 -8.07
N SER A 178 -21.46 6.73 -8.00
CA SER A 178 -21.16 5.97 -9.22
C SER A 178 -22.43 5.64 -9.97
N GLU A 179 -22.46 6.04 -11.22
CA GLU A 179 -23.58 5.79 -12.11
C GLU A 179 -23.66 4.29 -12.49
N SER A 180 -24.83 3.70 -12.24
CA SER A 180 -25.20 2.36 -12.69
C SER A 180 -25.33 2.31 -14.22
N VAL A 181 -25.50 1.10 -14.77
CA VAL A 181 -25.73 0.97 -16.23
C VAL A 181 -27.09 1.56 -16.59
N GLU A 182 -28.07 1.32 -15.72
CA GLU A 182 -29.46 1.76 -15.81
C GLU A 182 -29.55 3.28 -15.86
N GLU A 183 -28.99 3.98 -14.86
CA GLU A 183 -28.97 5.43 -14.79
C GLU A 183 -28.29 6.04 -16.02
N TYR A 184 -27.18 5.46 -16.48
CA TYR A 184 -26.49 5.94 -17.68
C TYR A 184 -27.31 5.76 -18.96
N GLN A 185 -28.08 4.68 -19.08
CA GLN A 185 -28.97 4.49 -20.22
C GLN A 185 -30.13 5.50 -20.18
N THR A 186 -30.73 5.72 -19.00
CA THR A 186 -31.78 6.72 -18.79
C THR A 186 -31.27 8.14 -19.08
N ARG A 187 -30.07 8.50 -18.63
CA ARG A 187 -29.43 9.79 -18.93
C ARG A 187 -29.20 9.99 -20.43
N ARG A 188 -28.85 8.92 -21.16
CA ARG A 188 -28.68 9.00 -22.62
C ARG A 188 -30.01 9.18 -23.34
N LEU A 189 -31.06 8.50 -22.89
CA LEU A 189 -32.41 8.69 -23.41
C LEU A 189 -32.92 10.11 -23.15
N SER A 190 -32.75 10.63 -21.92
CA SER A 190 -33.20 11.99 -21.58
C SER A 190 -32.51 13.06 -22.43
N ARG A 191 -31.22 12.90 -22.73
CA ARG A 191 -30.50 13.80 -23.66
C ARG A 191 -31.13 13.82 -25.04
N VAL A 192 -31.43 12.65 -25.60
CA VAL A 192 -32.08 12.55 -26.91
C VAL A 192 -33.46 13.22 -26.86
N MET A 193 -34.24 12.97 -25.81
CA MET A 193 -35.55 13.60 -25.66
C MET A 193 -35.47 15.13 -25.64
N VAL A 194 -34.56 15.70 -24.84
CA VAL A 194 -34.35 17.17 -24.78
C VAL A 194 -33.98 17.71 -26.16
N GLN A 195 -33.07 17.05 -26.87
CA GLN A 195 -32.69 17.46 -28.22
C GLN A 195 -33.86 17.44 -29.21
N LEU A 196 -34.72 16.41 -29.15
CA LEU A 196 -35.92 16.33 -30.00
C LEU A 196 -36.93 17.44 -29.68
N ILE A 197 -37.07 17.80 -28.41
CA ILE A 197 -37.91 18.93 -27.97
C ILE A 197 -37.36 20.24 -28.53
N GLU A 198 -36.06 20.49 -28.39
CA GLU A 198 -35.40 21.72 -28.89
C GLU A 198 -35.52 21.86 -30.41
N CYS A 199 -35.40 20.75 -31.16
CA CYS A 199 -35.53 20.73 -32.61
C CYS A 199 -36.98 20.66 -33.12
N LYS A 200 -37.98 20.60 -32.22
CA LYS A 200 -39.41 20.37 -32.56
C LYS A 200 -39.65 19.09 -33.40
N ASP A 201 -38.82 18.08 -33.22
CA ASP A 201 -38.83 16.84 -33.98
C ASP A 201 -39.27 15.66 -33.11
N VAL A 202 -40.48 15.78 -32.56
CA VAL A 202 -40.98 14.90 -31.49
C VAL A 202 -41.45 13.55 -32.04
N LEU A 203 -41.93 13.48 -33.28
CA LEU A 203 -42.60 12.32 -33.88
C LEU A 203 -41.63 11.28 -34.51
N ARG A 204 -40.46 11.10 -33.91
CA ARG A 204 -39.45 10.14 -34.36
C ARG A 204 -39.81 8.68 -33.99
N PRO A 205 -39.58 7.69 -34.88
CA PRO A 205 -39.75 6.28 -34.51
C PRO A 205 -38.86 5.86 -33.33
N VAL A 206 -39.38 5.02 -32.44
CA VAL A 206 -38.66 4.54 -31.24
C VAL A 206 -37.32 3.89 -31.58
N CYS A 207 -37.22 3.16 -32.70
CA CYS A 207 -35.98 2.53 -33.14
C CYS A 207 -34.88 3.55 -33.51
N GLU A 208 -35.27 4.73 -34.00
CA GLU A 208 -34.33 5.81 -34.31
C GLU A 208 -33.84 6.47 -33.02
N ILE A 209 -34.75 6.67 -32.07
CA ILE A 209 -34.42 7.18 -30.73
C ILE A 209 -33.44 6.23 -30.01
N GLU A 210 -33.66 4.92 -30.10
CA GLU A 210 -32.73 3.92 -29.56
C GLU A 210 -31.32 4.07 -30.14
N ARG A 211 -31.22 4.25 -31.46
CA ARG A 211 -29.94 4.48 -32.15
C ARG A 211 -29.28 5.79 -31.71
N LEU A 212 -30.02 6.89 -31.64
CA LEU A 212 -29.51 8.19 -31.21
C LEU A 212 -28.98 8.14 -29.77
N ALA A 213 -29.63 7.37 -28.90
CA ALA A 213 -29.19 7.15 -27.52
C ALA A 213 -27.99 6.17 -27.41
N GLY A 214 -27.56 5.56 -28.52
CA GLY A 214 -26.52 4.53 -28.54
C GLY A 214 -26.94 3.29 -27.73
N LEU A 215 -28.21 2.92 -27.79
CA LEU A 215 -28.78 1.74 -27.16
C LEU A 215 -28.99 0.63 -28.19
N SER A 216 -28.96 -0.61 -27.72
CA SER A 216 -29.37 -1.76 -28.53
C SER A 216 -30.36 -2.58 -27.73
N ARG A 217 -31.42 -3.08 -28.38
CA ARG A 217 -32.51 -3.83 -27.76
C ARG A 217 -32.04 -4.97 -26.81
N ALA A 218 -30.96 -5.67 -27.16
CA ALA A 218 -30.38 -6.75 -26.36
C ALA A 218 -29.65 -6.29 -25.08
N ARG A 219 -29.14 -5.04 -25.06
CA ARG A 219 -28.32 -4.48 -23.96
C ARG A 219 -29.07 -3.46 -23.11
N SER A 220 -30.27 -3.05 -23.52
CA SER A 220 -31.12 -2.11 -22.77
C SER A 220 -31.64 -2.75 -21.48
N ARG A 221 -31.40 -2.09 -20.35
CA ARG A 221 -31.86 -2.49 -19.02
C ARG A 221 -33.33 -2.14 -18.82
N LYS A 222 -33.92 -2.64 -17.74
CA LYS A 222 -35.37 -2.53 -17.47
C LYS A 222 -35.87 -1.07 -17.53
N PRO A 223 -35.25 -0.09 -16.84
CA PRO A 223 -35.75 1.29 -16.88
C PRO A 223 -35.73 1.90 -18.28
N ALA A 224 -34.61 1.74 -19.00
CA ALA A 224 -34.50 2.22 -20.37
C ALA A 224 -35.52 1.57 -21.33
N ARG A 225 -35.78 0.26 -21.15
CA ARG A 225 -36.80 -0.46 -21.94
C ARG A 225 -38.22 0.01 -21.63
N GLU A 226 -38.51 0.35 -20.38
CA GLU A 226 -39.82 0.89 -19.97
C GLU A 226 -40.04 2.28 -20.59
N ILE A 227 -39.03 3.16 -20.51
CA ILE A 227 -39.07 4.49 -21.15
C ILE A 227 -39.35 4.37 -22.66
N LEU A 228 -38.63 3.50 -23.35
CA LEU A 228 -38.79 3.29 -24.80
C LEU A 228 -40.16 2.73 -25.18
N ARG A 229 -40.77 1.90 -24.34
CA ARG A 229 -42.03 1.19 -24.65
C ARG A 229 -43.28 1.94 -24.21
N LEU A 230 -43.21 2.66 -23.10
CA LEU A 230 -44.37 3.26 -22.43
C LEU A 230 -44.31 4.78 -22.53
N ASP A 231 -43.24 5.37 -22.00
CA ASP A 231 -43.18 6.82 -21.78
C ASP A 231 -43.05 7.60 -23.10
N ILE A 232 -42.15 7.18 -23.99
CA ILE A 232 -41.92 7.88 -25.27
C ILE A 232 -43.17 7.83 -26.16
N PRO A 233 -43.81 6.67 -26.41
CA PRO A 233 -45.06 6.66 -27.19
C PRO A 233 -46.19 7.46 -26.55
N ALA A 234 -46.30 7.45 -25.22
CA ALA A 234 -47.30 8.26 -24.52
C ALA A 234 -47.06 9.75 -24.71
N TRP A 235 -45.80 10.19 -24.58
CA TRP A 235 -45.38 11.56 -24.81
C TRP A 235 -45.63 12.01 -26.27
N GLN A 236 -45.29 11.19 -27.26
CA GLN A 236 -45.53 11.50 -28.67
C GLN A 236 -47.00 11.65 -29.02
N ARG A 237 -47.87 10.80 -28.44
CA ARG A 237 -49.33 10.93 -28.61
C ARG A 237 -49.85 12.25 -28.04
N ALA A 238 -49.37 12.65 -26.86
CA ALA A 238 -49.77 13.92 -26.26
C ALA A 238 -49.31 15.11 -27.10
N ALA A 239 -48.07 15.06 -27.62
CA ALA A 239 -47.53 16.12 -28.48
C ALA A 239 -48.24 16.21 -29.85
N ALA A 240 -48.75 15.09 -30.39
CA ALA A 240 -49.51 15.10 -31.64
C ALA A 240 -50.93 15.68 -31.50
N LEU A 241 -51.46 15.76 -30.27
CA LEU A 241 -52.78 16.30 -29.95
C LEU A 241 -52.75 17.78 -29.56
N SER A 242 -51.54 18.37 -29.43
CA SER A 242 -51.30 19.76 -29.04
C SER A 242 -50.99 20.61 -30.27
#